data_AF-A0A2V8NHI5-F1
#
_entry.id   AF-A0A2V8NHI5-F1
#
_cell.length_a   1.000
_cell.length_b   1.000
_cell.length_c   1.000
_cell.angle_alpha   90.00
_cell.angle_beta   90.00
_cell.angle_gamma   90.00
#
_symmetry.space_group_name_H-M   'P 1'
#
loop_
_entity.id
_entity.type
_entity.pdbx_description
1 polymer ?
#
loop_
_entity_poly.entity_id
_entity_poly.type
_entity_poly.pdbx_seq_one_letter_code
_entity_poly.pdbx_strand_id
1 'polypeptide(L)'
;MTEVFDLNQSSWNYSALVPDLLRTSQLPLPPPTADNTLPRTKRVLAYAQDRHPAAYWQKRLGDMDYEVEDKLDTPRFNRELWKGMMGNKPYPQSGSGKNLREDRRALLAVYDIP
;
A
#
# COMPACT_ATOMS: atom_id res chain seq x y z
N MET A 1 -7.58 22.09 -5.42
CA MET A 1 -7.79 20.65 -5.74
C MET A 1 -8.32 20.45 -7.15
N THR A 2 -9.15 21.34 -7.69
CA THR A 2 -9.66 21.28 -9.08
C THR A 2 -8.61 21.59 -10.15
N GLU A 3 -7.56 22.34 -9.84
CA GLU A 3 -6.50 22.74 -10.79
C GLU A 3 -5.62 21.59 -11.32
N VAL A 4 -5.74 20.38 -10.76
CA VAL A 4 -5.01 19.19 -11.21
C VAL A 4 -5.72 18.50 -12.38
N PHE A 5 -7.00 18.83 -12.63
CA PHE A 5 -7.78 18.22 -13.70
C PHE A 5 -7.77 19.13 -14.94
N ASP A 6 -7.14 18.66 -16.02
CA ASP A 6 -7.27 19.31 -17.33
C ASP A 6 -8.59 18.89 -17.98
N LEU A 7 -9.56 19.81 -17.96
CA LEU A 7 -10.87 19.63 -18.60
C LEU A 7 -10.80 19.59 -20.12
N ASN A 8 -9.69 20.03 -20.72
CA ASN A 8 -9.48 20.00 -22.17
C ASN A 8 -8.79 18.70 -22.62
N GLN A 9 -8.35 17.84 -21.70
CA GLN A 9 -7.78 16.55 -22.05
C GLN A 9 -8.89 15.56 -22.42
N SER A 10 -9.17 15.47 -23.72
CA SER A 10 -10.21 14.60 -24.29
C SER A 10 -9.78 13.13 -24.44
N SER A 11 -8.47 12.84 -24.43
CA SER A 11 -7.94 11.48 -24.54
C SER A 11 -7.11 11.10 -23.32
N TRP A 12 -7.56 10.09 -22.59
CA TRP A 12 -6.85 9.49 -21.46
C TRP A 12 -6.44 8.06 -21.84
N ASN A 13 -5.18 7.89 -22.21
CA ASN A 13 -4.59 6.57 -22.47
C ASN A 13 -3.77 6.12 -21.26
N TYR A 14 -4.47 5.55 -20.27
CA TYR A 14 -3.80 4.91 -19.13
C TYR A 14 -3.93 3.39 -19.22
N SER A 15 -2.78 2.70 -19.22
CA SER A 15 -2.72 1.25 -19.05
C SER A 15 -2.31 0.93 -17.62
N ALA A 16 -3.19 0.27 -16.88
CA ALA A 16 -2.88 -0.16 -15.52
C ALA A 16 -1.92 -1.36 -15.55
N LEU A 17 -0.81 -1.25 -14.82
CA LEU A 17 0.01 -2.42 -14.48
C LEU A 17 -0.68 -3.19 -13.37
N VAL A 18 -1.01 -4.44 -13.64
CA VAL A 18 -1.65 -5.32 -12.65
C VAL A 18 -0.54 -6.13 -11.97
N PRO A 19 -0.39 -6.08 -10.64
CA PRO A 19 0.53 -6.94 -9.91
C PRO A 19 0.14 -8.42 -10.02
N ASP A 20 1.13 -9.31 -10.01
CA ASP A 20 0.91 -10.77 -10.06
C ASP A 20 0.02 -11.25 -8.92
N LEU A 21 0.15 -10.66 -7.73
CA LEU A 21 -0.67 -10.98 -6.56
C LEU A 21 -2.17 -10.77 -6.82
N LEU A 22 -2.57 -9.71 -7.54
CA LEU A 22 -3.99 -9.49 -7.80
C LEU A 22 -4.57 -10.56 -8.73
N ARG A 23 -3.75 -11.18 -9.57
CA ARG A 23 -4.20 -12.26 -10.47
C ARG A 23 -4.48 -13.58 -9.76
N THR A 24 -4.16 -13.71 -8.47
CA THR A 24 -4.56 -14.87 -7.65
C THR A 24 -5.94 -14.67 -6.99
N SER A 25 -6.53 -13.49 -7.13
CA SER A 25 -7.83 -13.15 -6.58
C SER A 25 -8.98 -13.48 -7.54
N GLN A 26 -10.22 -13.26 -7.08
CA GLN A 26 -11.45 -13.39 -7.88
C GLN A 26 -11.84 -12.07 -8.58
N LEU A 27 -10.94 -11.08 -8.60
CA LEU A 27 -11.22 -9.81 -9.28
C LEU A 27 -11.36 -10.04 -10.79
N PRO A 28 -12.29 -9.34 -11.47
CA PRO A 28 -12.46 -9.42 -12.92
C PRO A 28 -11.34 -8.63 -13.63
N LEU A 29 -10.15 -9.22 -13.68
CA LEU A 29 -8.96 -8.60 -14.26
C LEU A 29 -8.80 -8.91 -15.75
N PRO A 30 -8.25 -7.98 -16.54
CA PRO A 30 -7.88 -8.28 -17.92
C PRO A 30 -6.79 -9.35 -17.98
N PRO A 31 -6.72 -10.14 -19.08
CA PRO A 31 -5.66 -11.11 -19.26
C PRO A 31 -4.27 -10.43 -19.26
N PRO A 32 -3.22 -11.12 -18.79
CA PRO A 32 -1.87 -10.58 -18.81
C PRO A 32 -1.37 -10.35 -20.25
N THR A 33 -0.80 -9.16 -20.47
CA THR A 33 -0.12 -8.73 -21.69
C THR A 33 1.25 -8.14 -21.32
N ALA A 34 2.10 -7.89 -22.32
CA ALA A 34 3.38 -7.20 -22.09
C ALA A 34 3.18 -5.80 -21.49
N ASP A 35 2.08 -5.12 -21.83
CA ASP A 35 1.80 -3.73 -21.45
C ASP A 35 1.12 -3.58 -20.08
N ASN A 36 0.59 -4.67 -19.50
CA ASN A 36 -0.12 -4.66 -18.22
C ASN A 36 0.51 -5.55 -17.13
N THR A 37 1.72 -6.05 -17.38
CA THR A 37 2.45 -6.96 -16.49
C THR A 37 3.74 -6.31 -16.01
N LEU A 38 4.06 -6.48 -14.73
CA LEU A 38 5.31 -5.99 -14.17
C LEU A 38 6.51 -6.82 -14.67
N PRO A 39 7.69 -6.21 -14.84
CA PRO A 39 8.91 -6.96 -15.17
C PRO A 39 9.25 -7.92 -14.02
N ARG A 40 9.61 -9.17 -14.36
CA ARG A 40 9.93 -10.24 -13.41
C ARG A 40 11.31 -10.07 -12.76
N THR A 41 11.52 -8.92 -12.12
CA THR A 41 12.73 -8.64 -11.35
C THR A 41 12.69 -9.35 -10.00
N LYS A 42 13.86 -9.57 -9.38
CA LYS A 42 13.95 -10.14 -8.02
C LYS A 42 13.09 -9.37 -7.00
N ARG A 43 13.02 -8.04 -7.13
CA ARG A 43 12.20 -7.20 -6.25
C ARG A 43 10.72 -7.46 -6.45
N VAL A 44 10.22 -7.51 -7.69
CA VAL A 44 8.80 -7.78 -7.97
C VAL A 44 8.41 -9.16 -7.43
N LEU A 45 9.23 -10.18 -7.70
CA LEU A 45 8.97 -11.55 -7.23
C LEU A 45 8.94 -11.66 -5.70
N ALA A 46 9.75 -10.87 -4.97
CA ALA A 46 9.73 -10.85 -3.51
C ALA A 46 8.40 -10.36 -2.90
N TYR A 47 7.56 -9.68 -3.69
CA TYR A 47 6.25 -9.16 -3.28
C TYR A 47 5.09 -9.70 -4.13
N ALA A 48 5.32 -10.77 -4.92
CA ALA A 48 4.31 -11.36 -5.80
C ALA A 48 3.35 -12.32 -5.05
N GLN A 49 3.46 -12.43 -3.73
CA GLN A 49 2.67 -13.33 -2.89
C GLN A 49 2.27 -12.66 -1.59
N ASP A 50 1.15 -13.12 -1.01
CA ASP A 50 0.70 -12.67 0.29
C ASP A 50 1.70 -13.02 1.39
N ARG A 51 1.94 -12.09 2.31
CA ARG A 51 2.77 -12.35 3.50
C ARG A 51 2.09 -13.29 4.49
N HIS A 52 0.76 -13.28 4.51
CA HIS A 52 -0.06 -14.07 5.40
C HIS A 52 -1.36 -14.49 4.68
N PRO A 53 -1.87 -15.70 4.94
CA PRO A 53 -3.14 -16.16 4.35
C PRO A 53 -4.32 -15.36 4.91
N ALA A 54 -5.46 -15.38 4.20
CA ALA A 54 -6.68 -14.69 4.63
C ALA A 54 -7.12 -15.05 6.07
N ALA A 55 -6.97 -16.31 6.48
CA ALA A 55 -7.31 -16.76 7.84
C ALA A 55 -6.50 -16.05 8.94
N TYR A 56 -5.24 -15.67 8.67
CA TYR A 56 -4.45 -14.88 9.61
C TYR A 56 -5.07 -13.50 9.81
N TRP A 57 -5.43 -12.82 8.71
CA TRP A 57 -6.02 -11.49 8.76
C TRP A 57 -7.39 -11.50 9.40
N GLN A 58 -8.22 -12.50 9.10
CA GLN A 58 -9.52 -12.69 9.76
C GLN A 58 -9.36 -12.78 11.28
N LYS A 59 -8.35 -13.49 11.78
CA LYS A 59 -8.08 -13.59 13.23
C LYS A 59 -7.64 -12.26 13.85
N ARG A 60 -6.95 -11.39 13.10
CA ARG A 60 -6.38 -10.14 13.62
C ARG A 60 -7.30 -8.93 13.51
N LEU A 61 -8.06 -8.88 12.42
CA LEU A 61 -8.81 -7.71 11.97
C LEU A 61 -10.31 -8.01 11.78
N GLY A 62 -10.72 -9.28 11.78
CA GLY A 62 -12.07 -9.68 11.39
C GLY A 62 -13.18 -9.34 12.38
N ASP A 63 -12.86 -8.90 13.59
CA ASP A 63 -13.78 -8.41 14.62
C ASP A 63 -13.91 -6.87 14.64
N MET A 64 -13.33 -6.18 13.67
CA MET A 64 -13.47 -4.74 13.52
C MET A 64 -14.82 -4.37 12.90
N ASP A 65 -15.32 -3.18 13.23
CA ASP A 65 -16.53 -2.61 12.62
C ASP A 65 -16.19 -2.02 11.25
N TYR A 66 -16.72 -2.64 10.20
CA TYR A 66 -16.64 -2.20 8.81
C TYR A 66 -18.02 -1.81 8.24
N GLU A 67 -19.08 -1.80 9.07
CA GLU A 67 -20.45 -1.52 8.60
C GLU A 67 -20.67 -0.03 8.33
N VAL A 68 -19.90 0.83 9.01
CA VAL A 68 -19.99 2.29 8.88
C VAL A 68 -18.62 2.85 8.55
N GLU A 69 -18.61 3.76 7.57
CA GLU A 69 -17.45 4.55 7.20
C GLU A 69 -16.85 5.22 8.45
N ASP A 70 -15.52 5.25 8.54
CA ASP A 70 -14.77 5.91 9.61
C ASP A 70 -15.03 5.41 11.06
N LYS A 71 -15.77 4.32 11.28
CA LYS A 71 -15.91 3.69 12.61
C LYS A 71 -14.81 2.71 12.98
N LEU A 72 -13.89 2.44 12.07
CA LEU A 72 -12.78 1.52 12.27
C LEU A 72 -11.88 1.97 13.43
N ASP A 73 -11.54 1.06 14.36
CA ASP A 73 -10.47 1.27 15.34
C ASP A 73 -9.11 1.35 14.61
N THR A 74 -8.83 2.54 14.10
CA THR A 74 -7.66 2.83 13.28
C THR A 74 -6.36 2.62 14.04
N PRO A 75 -6.23 3.01 15.33
CA PRO A 75 -5.04 2.68 16.13
C PRO A 75 -4.77 1.17 16.23
N ARG A 76 -5.79 0.34 16.44
CA ARG A 76 -5.65 -1.12 16.46
C ARG A 76 -5.34 -1.67 15.08
N PHE A 77 -6.07 -1.24 14.05
CA PHE A 77 -5.87 -1.63 12.66
C PHE A 77 -4.42 -1.40 12.21
N ASN A 78 -3.90 -0.20 12.40
CA ASN A 78 -2.53 0.14 12.01
C ASN A 78 -1.49 -0.71 12.73
N ARG A 79 -1.71 -1.01 14.02
CA ARG A 79 -0.80 -1.86 14.80
C ARG A 79 -0.80 -3.31 14.32
N GLU A 80 -1.96 -3.91 14.07
CA GLU A 80 -2.03 -5.28 13.57
C GLU A 80 -1.51 -5.39 12.13
N LEU A 81 -1.80 -4.41 11.27
CA LEU A 81 -1.23 -4.33 9.93
C LEU A 81 0.30 -4.25 9.97
N TRP A 82 0.86 -3.38 10.82
CA TRP A 82 2.31 -3.26 10.98
C TRP A 82 2.94 -4.57 11.43
N LYS A 83 2.36 -5.26 12.42
CA LYS A 83 2.85 -6.56 12.89
C LYS A 83 2.92 -7.58 11.76
N GLY A 84 1.88 -7.68 10.93
CA GLY A 84 1.86 -8.62 9.80
C GLY A 84 2.79 -8.22 8.64
N MET A 85 2.98 -6.91 8.39
CA MET A 85 3.79 -6.44 7.27
C MET A 85 5.27 -6.31 7.59
N MET A 86 5.62 -5.90 8.82
CA MET A 86 6.98 -5.53 9.19
C MET A 86 7.68 -6.60 10.03
N GLY A 87 6.97 -7.67 10.42
CA GLY A 87 7.51 -8.77 11.20
C GLY A 87 7.97 -8.31 12.59
N ASN A 88 9.24 -8.54 12.93
CA ASN A 88 9.80 -8.23 14.24
C ASN A 88 10.15 -6.74 14.45
N LYS A 89 9.87 -5.87 13.47
CA LYS A 89 10.15 -4.44 13.63
C LYS A 89 9.16 -3.80 14.61
N PRO A 90 9.64 -3.01 15.59
CA PRO A 90 8.75 -2.35 16.54
C PRO A 90 7.81 -1.38 15.83
N TYR A 91 6.60 -1.23 16.37
CA TYR A 91 5.66 -0.21 15.89
C TYR A 91 6.24 1.18 16.14
N PRO A 92 6.22 2.10 15.16
CA PRO A 92 6.76 3.45 15.35
C PRO A 92 5.96 4.18 16.42
N GLN A 93 6.62 4.56 17.52
CA GLN A 93 5.96 5.19 18.67
C GLN A 93 5.52 6.63 18.38
N SER A 94 6.15 7.31 17.42
CA SER A 94 5.75 8.62 16.91
C SER A 94 6.41 8.84 15.54
N GLY A 95 5.67 9.42 14.59
CA GLY A 95 6.34 10.12 13.49
C GLY A 95 7.12 11.29 14.10
N SER A 96 8.28 11.64 13.55
CA SER A 96 9.15 12.67 14.14
C SER A 96 8.47 14.05 14.29
N GLY A 97 7.30 14.25 13.68
CA GLY A 97 6.58 15.53 13.63
C GLY A 97 7.28 16.57 12.74
N LYS A 98 8.41 16.20 12.13
CA LYS A 98 9.26 17.11 11.37
C LYS A 98 8.67 17.29 9.98
N ASN A 99 8.57 18.53 9.54
CA ASN A 99 8.20 18.83 8.17
C ASN A 99 9.34 18.41 7.24
N LEU A 100 9.14 17.35 6.45
CA LEU A 100 10.11 16.82 5.49
C LEU A 100 9.74 17.16 4.03
N ARG A 101 8.87 18.16 3.81
CA ARG A 101 8.34 18.48 2.48
C ARG A 101 9.41 19.00 1.53
N GLU A 102 10.37 19.76 2.05
CA GLU A 102 11.51 20.31 1.30
C GLU A 102 12.80 19.62 1.77
N ASP A 103 13.76 19.43 0.86
CA ASP A 103 15.08 18.85 1.19
C ASP A 103 15.07 17.53 1.98
N ARG A 104 14.04 16.70 1.75
CA ARG A 104 13.82 15.43 2.47
C ARG A 104 15.07 14.60 2.66
N ARG A 105 15.91 14.47 1.63
CA ARG A 105 17.12 13.65 1.68
C ARG A 105 18.16 14.20 2.67
N ALA A 106 18.32 15.51 2.73
CA ALA A 106 19.17 16.17 3.73
C ALA A 106 18.54 16.08 5.12
N LEU A 107 17.22 16.30 5.24
CA LEU A 107 16.52 16.24 6.52
C LEU A 107 16.49 14.83 7.14
N LEU A 108 16.40 13.78 6.33
CA LEU A 108 16.50 12.39 6.82
C LEU A 108 17.89 12.12 7.42
N ALA A 109 18.96 12.59 6.77
CA ALA A 109 20.33 12.47 7.28
C ALA A 109 20.56 13.30 8.55
N VAL A 110 19.99 14.52 8.62
CA VAL A 110 20.10 15.42 9.77
C VAL A 110 19.33 14.88 10.99
N TYR A 111 18.22 14.19 10.77
CA TYR A 111 17.34 13.75 11.85
C TYR A 111 17.49 12.28 12.24
N ASP A 112 18.42 11.56 11.62
CA ASP A 112 18.66 10.13 11.83
C ASP A 112 17.34 9.32 11.76
N ILE A 113 16.47 9.74 10.84
CA ILE A 113 15.20 9.05 10.59
C ILE A 113 15.50 7.98 9.54
N PRO A 114 15.23 6.69 9.86
CA PRO A 114 15.54 5.57 8.95
C PRO A 114 14.75 5.61 7.64
#